data_AF-A0A941Q5U7-F1
#
_entry.id   AF-A0A941Q5U7-F1
#
_cell.length_a   1.000
_cell.length_b   1.000
_cell.length_c   1.000
_cell.angle_alpha   90.00
_cell.angle_beta   90.00
_cell.angle_gamma   90.00
#
_symmetry.space_group_name_H-M   'P 1'
#
loop_
_entity.id
_entity.type
_entity.pdbx_description
1 polymer ?
#
loop_
_entity_poly.entity_id
_entity_poly.type
_entity_poly.pdbx_seq_one_letter_code
_entity_poly.pdbx_strand_id
1 'polypeptide(L)'
;MSARLFTPLLMVLAVAPACAATLAVVDESGAPLATAMVREMPATRAPADTRDGGYPLPAQPFVVETDITRFTDAAGRVRFDDRGRAVRLLVRKPGWREASIELAAGQAEARVALQRETDAAKRAEALPANAWLGALDLGDGQRKRHFQLQCGFCHQQGNAQTRAERSPDEWRTLIKRMVRYGSRLSSADQKALPELLSSGWRALREHPERVAGPAAWDAALAGSTLTEWPIGDAMSQQHDQLLGRNGHVYVADNIQDRVWEVDPATNRVTVHKIPHREGEPPGGLLAARLREFPRHDSTSNAHSLAQSERDGHIFITPSAQQRLVEFDPASGAFTLHDIGGGFYPHTIRVDAQDRVWFTLALSNQVAMF
;
A
#
# COMPACT_ATOMS: atom_id res chain seq x y z
N MET A 1 66.18 -30.56 13.26
CA MET A 1 64.72 -30.46 13.08
C MET A 1 64.39 -29.02 12.73
N SER A 2 64.22 -28.71 11.44
CA SER A 2 63.94 -27.35 10.96
C SER A 2 62.43 -27.11 10.94
N ALA A 3 61.94 -26.19 11.76
CA ALA A 3 60.56 -25.75 11.74
C ALA A 3 60.35 -24.77 10.57
N ARG A 4 59.49 -25.14 9.62
CA ARG A 4 59.04 -24.27 8.53
C ARG A 4 57.86 -23.43 9.03
N LEU A 5 58.05 -22.11 9.09
CA LEU A 5 56.97 -21.14 9.28
C LEU A 5 56.16 -21.04 7.98
N PHE A 6 54.87 -21.40 8.05
CA PHE A 6 53.90 -21.14 7.00
C PHE A 6 53.25 -19.78 7.26
N THR A 7 53.52 -18.80 6.39
CA THR A 7 52.82 -17.51 6.36
C THR A 7 51.54 -17.67 5.55
N PRO A 8 50.33 -17.38 6.09
CA PRO A 8 49.11 -17.45 5.31
C PRO A 8 49.04 -16.23 4.39
N LEU A 9 48.88 -16.48 3.09
CA LEU A 9 48.65 -15.45 2.08
C LEU A 9 47.19 -14.99 2.20
N LEU A 10 46.97 -13.81 2.78
CA LEU A 10 45.65 -13.17 2.82
C LEU A 10 45.30 -12.73 1.38
N MET A 11 44.41 -13.47 0.70
CA MET A 11 43.79 -12.98 -0.53
C MET A 11 42.80 -11.88 -0.17
N VAL A 12 43.20 -10.63 -0.36
CA VAL A 12 42.29 -9.49 -0.39
C VAL A 12 41.50 -9.57 -1.70
N LEU A 13 40.26 -10.05 -1.66
CA LEU A 13 39.33 -9.86 -2.77
C LEU A 13 39.04 -8.36 -2.87
N ALA A 14 39.63 -7.72 -3.88
CA ALA A 14 39.23 -6.38 -4.28
C ALA A 14 37.82 -6.46 -4.87
N VAL A 15 36.81 -6.15 -4.06
CA VAL A 15 35.45 -5.89 -4.53
C VAL A 15 35.53 -4.60 -5.35
N ALA A 16 35.42 -4.71 -6.68
CA ALA A 16 35.30 -3.54 -7.53
C ALA A 16 34.11 -2.69 -7.04
N PRO A 17 34.25 -1.36 -6.90
CA PRO A 17 33.15 -0.52 -6.44
C PRO A 17 31.98 -0.69 -7.41
N ALA A 18 30.83 -1.08 -6.89
CA ALA A 18 29.57 -1.07 -7.63
C ALA A 18 29.35 0.36 -8.15
N CYS A 19 29.44 0.57 -9.46
CA CYS A 19 29.32 1.89 -10.07
C CYS A 19 27.85 2.30 -10.06
N ALA A 20 27.49 3.25 -9.21
CA ALA A 20 26.14 3.80 -9.16
C ALA A 20 25.73 4.41 -10.51
N ALA A 21 24.53 4.08 -10.99
CA ALA A 21 23.97 4.62 -12.22
C ALA A 21 23.41 6.04 -11.98
N THR A 22 23.75 6.98 -12.85
CA THR A 22 23.21 8.35 -12.83
C THR A 22 22.24 8.54 -13.99
N LEU A 23 21.00 8.89 -13.67
CA LEU A 23 19.99 9.29 -14.64
C LEU A 23 19.88 10.83 -14.70
N ALA A 24 19.99 11.39 -15.89
CA ALA A 24 19.62 12.77 -16.18
C ALA A 24 18.20 12.82 -16.78
N VAL A 25 17.30 13.58 -16.15
CA VAL A 25 15.95 13.86 -16.65
C VAL A 25 15.89 15.31 -17.10
N VAL A 26 15.49 15.50 -18.35
CA VAL A 26 15.43 16.81 -19.01
C VAL A 26 14.09 16.98 -19.71
N ASP A 27 13.81 18.19 -20.18
CA ASP A 27 12.73 18.46 -21.13
C ASP A 27 13.17 18.28 -22.59
N GLU A 28 12.23 18.54 -23.50
CA GLU A 28 12.42 18.47 -24.96
C GLU A 28 13.52 19.40 -25.49
N SER A 29 13.81 20.50 -24.79
CA SER A 29 14.89 21.44 -25.12
C SER A 29 16.24 21.02 -24.54
N GLY A 30 16.24 20.02 -23.66
CA GLY A 30 17.41 19.55 -22.93
C GLY A 30 17.64 20.26 -21.61
N ALA A 31 16.73 21.12 -21.15
CA ALA A 31 16.81 21.77 -19.85
C ALA A 31 16.52 20.76 -18.72
N PRO A 32 17.22 20.85 -17.57
CA PRO A 32 17.05 19.90 -16.47
C PRO A 32 15.67 19.98 -15.84
N LEU A 33 15.09 18.82 -15.51
CA LEU A 33 13.82 18.73 -14.78
C LEU A 33 14.08 18.29 -13.35
N ALA A 34 14.02 19.26 -12.43
CA ALA A 34 14.04 19.00 -11.00
C ALA A 34 12.77 18.27 -10.54
N THR A 35 12.85 17.54 -9.43
CA THR A 35 11.73 16.84 -8.78
C THR A 35 10.94 15.93 -9.74
N ALA A 36 11.59 15.30 -10.72
CA ALA A 36 11.00 14.17 -11.42
C ALA A 36 11.12 12.94 -10.52
N MET A 37 10.01 12.24 -10.28
CA MET A 37 9.96 10.98 -9.53
C MET A 37 10.47 9.87 -10.45
N VAL A 38 11.48 9.14 -10.00
CA VAL A 38 12.10 8.04 -10.72
C VAL A 38 12.00 6.79 -9.87
N ARG A 39 11.24 5.81 -10.34
CA ARG A 39 11.10 4.49 -9.70
C ARG A 39 11.93 3.47 -10.46
N GLU A 40 12.91 2.89 -9.79
CA GLU A 40 13.73 1.78 -10.26
C GLU A 40 13.13 0.45 -9.81
N MET A 41 12.84 -0.41 -10.79
CA MET A 41 12.28 -1.75 -10.60
C MET A 41 13.15 -2.77 -11.34
N PRO A 42 13.20 -4.06 -10.95
CA PRO A 42 13.78 -5.10 -11.79
C PRO A 42 13.14 -5.11 -13.19
N ALA A 43 13.93 -5.21 -14.25
CA ALA A 43 13.39 -5.25 -15.62
C ALA A 43 12.53 -6.51 -15.85
N THR A 44 12.89 -7.60 -15.18
CA THR A 44 12.10 -8.83 -15.09
C THR A 44 12.12 -9.28 -13.64
N ARG A 45 10.95 -9.54 -13.07
CA ARG A 45 10.82 -10.07 -11.72
C ARG A 45 10.81 -11.59 -11.75
N ALA A 46 11.36 -12.20 -10.70
CA ALA A 46 11.10 -13.61 -10.44
C ALA A 46 9.58 -13.84 -10.24
N PRO A 47 9.03 -14.97 -10.70
CA PRO A 47 7.65 -15.32 -10.40
C PRO A 47 7.45 -15.44 -8.90
N ALA A 48 6.32 -14.95 -8.40
CA ALA A 48 5.96 -15.09 -6.99
C ALA A 48 5.75 -16.57 -6.63
N ASP A 49 6.15 -16.95 -5.42
CA ASP A 49 5.77 -18.24 -4.84
C ASP A 49 4.26 -18.24 -4.56
N THR A 50 3.56 -19.22 -5.14
CA THR A 50 2.09 -19.34 -5.10
C THR A 50 1.62 -20.67 -4.51
N ARG A 51 2.51 -21.41 -3.84
CA ARG A 51 2.28 -22.78 -3.36
C ARG A 51 1.21 -22.89 -2.25
N ASP A 52 0.85 -21.80 -1.56
CA ASP A 52 -0.18 -21.78 -0.51
C ASP A 52 -1.38 -20.90 -0.94
N GLY A 53 -2.29 -21.45 -1.76
CA GLY A 53 -3.49 -20.73 -2.20
C GLY A 53 -3.21 -19.49 -3.05
N GLY A 54 -2.05 -19.47 -3.72
CA GLY A 54 -1.55 -18.33 -4.49
C GLY A 54 -0.66 -17.38 -3.68
N TYR A 55 -0.21 -17.78 -2.50
CA TYR A 55 0.78 -17.07 -1.67
C TYR A 55 2.01 -17.94 -1.36
N PRO A 56 3.11 -17.36 -0.85
CA PRO A 56 4.27 -18.13 -0.39
C PRO A 56 3.93 -19.09 0.75
N LEU A 57 4.69 -20.18 0.85
CA LEU A 57 4.53 -21.12 1.96
C LEU A 57 4.80 -20.42 3.31
N PRO A 58 3.98 -20.67 4.35
CA PRO A 58 4.19 -20.09 5.67
C PRO A 58 5.54 -20.49 6.28
N ALA A 59 6.12 -19.59 7.07
CA ALA A 59 7.39 -19.76 7.78
C ALA A 59 8.60 -20.10 6.88
N GLN A 60 8.51 -19.88 5.57
CA GLN A 60 9.63 -20.01 4.63
C GLN A 60 10.11 -18.62 4.20
N PRO A 61 11.28 -18.15 4.67
CA PRO A 61 11.78 -16.85 4.29
C PRO A 61 12.20 -16.83 2.81
N PHE A 62 11.92 -15.73 2.12
CA PHE A 62 12.40 -15.47 0.78
C PHE A 62 12.85 -14.01 0.66
N VAL A 63 13.72 -13.71 -0.31
CA VAL A 63 14.16 -12.33 -0.57
C VAL A 63 13.25 -11.73 -1.63
N VAL A 64 12.69 -10.56 -1.35
CA VAL A 64 11.89 -9.80 -2.32
C VAL A 64 12.76 -8.80 -3.07
N GLU A 65 12.50 -8.64 -4.35
CA GLU A 65 13.12 -7.58 -5.14
C GLU A 65 12.36 -6.27 -4.90
N THR A 66 12.99 -5.32 -4.22
CA THR A 66 12.39 -4.03 -3.88
C THR A 66 12.27 -3.10 -5.08
N ASP A 67 11.34 -2.16 -5.02
CA ASP A 67 11.39 -0.96 -5.85
C ASP A 67 11.99 0.20 -5.07
N ILE A 68 12.77 1.03 -5.75
CA ILE A 68 13.38 2.21 -5.15
C ILE A 68 12.89 3.43 -5.91
N THR A 69 12.21 4.32 -5.21
CA THR A 69 11.83 5.63 -5.76
C THR A 69 12.74 6.71 -5.20
N ARG A 70 13.30 7.53 -6.09
CA ARG A 70 14.05 8.74 -5.77
C ARG A 70 13.55 9.90 -6.64
N PHE A 71 13.98 11.11 -6.34
CA PHE A 71 13.60 12.30 -7.10
C PHE A 71 14.83 13.00 -7.64
N THR A 72 14.71 13.60 -8.82
CA THR A 72 15.81 14.39 -9.40
C THR A 72 16.07 15.67 -8.63
N ASP A 73 17.34 16.04 -8.53
CA ASP A 73 17.82 17.30 -7.95
C ASP A 73 17.56 18.51 -8.88
N ALA A 74 18.03 19.70 -8.48
CA ALA A 74 17.91 20.92 -9.27
C ALA A 74 18.59 20.85 -10.65
N ALA A 75 19.57 19.97 -10.83
CA ALA A 75 20.25 19.71 -12.10
C ALA A 75 19.57 18.60 -12.92
N GLY A 76 18.40 18.11 -12.49
CA GLY A 76 17.67 17.05 -13.15
C GLY A 76 18.32 15.69 -12.99
N ARG A 77 19.18 15.49 -11.99
CA ARG A 77 19.95 14.25 -11.81
C ARG A 77 19.44 13.44 -10.63
N VAL A 78 19.47 12.12 -10.78
CA VAL A 78 19.23 11.16 -9.69
C VAL A 78 20.19 9.99 -9.82
N ARG A 79 20.63 9.44 -8.69
CA ARG A 79 21.58 8.33 -8.64
C ARG A 79 20.91 7.10 -8.05
N PHE A 80 21.19 5.92 -8.60
CA PHE A 80 20.81 4.62 -8.07
C PHE A 80 22.05 3.75 -7.88
N ASP A 81 22.01 2.87 -6.89
CA ASP A 81 23.11 1.93 -6.64
C ASP A 81 23.01 0.76 -7.64
N ASP A 82 24.14 0.23 -8.11
CA ASP A 82 24.13 -0.88 -9.07
C ASP A 82 23.57 -2.16 -8.42
N ARG A 83 22.55 -2.73 -9.05
CA ARG A 83 21.88 -3.96 -8.60
C ARG A 83 22.46 -5.23 -9.21
N GLY A 84 23.47 -5.11 -10.08
CA GLY A 84 24.09 -6.23 -10.79
C GLY A 84 23.13 -6.93 -11.76
N ARG A 85 22.03 -6.27 -12.16
CA ARG A 85 20.99 -6.80 -13.06
C ARG A 85 20.36 -5.67 -13.87
N ALA A 86 19.66 -6.02 -14.94
CA ALA A 86 18.89 -5.05 -15.70
C ALA A 86 17.70 -4.50 -14.89
N VAL A 87 17.48 -3.19 -14.98
CA VAL A 87 16.40 -2.49 -14.28
C VAL A 87 15.56 -1.69 -15.26
N ARG A 88 14.30 -1.45 -14.89
CA ARG A 88 13.40 -0.52 -15.57
C ARG A 88 13.24 0.73 -14.70
N LEU A 89 13.46 1.89 -15.29
CA LEU A 89 13.22 3.19 -14.66
C LEU A 89 11.92 3.78 -15.18
N LEU A 90 10.98 4.05 -14.28
CA LEU A 90 9.74 4.77 -14.55
C LEU A 90 9.87 6.21 -14.09
N VAL A 91 9.75 7.16 -15.00
CA VAL A 91 9.93 8.60 -14.74
C VAL A 91 8.59 9.31 -14.84
N ARG A 92 8.20 10.01 -13.76
CA ARG A 92 6.94 10.74 -13.64
C ARG A 92 7.17 12.15 -13.14
N LYS A 93 6.47 13.12 -13.74
CA LYS A 93 6.41 14.49 -13.24
C LYS A 93 5.05 15.11 -13.64
N PRO A 94 4.31 15.75 -12.72
CA PRO A 94 3.06 16.43 -13.06
C PRO A 94 3.24 17.40 -14.24
N GLY A 95 2.33 17.33 -15.22
CA GLY A 95 2.38 18.13 -16.45
C GLY A 95 3.26 17.58 -17.58
N TRP A 96 3.90 16.42 -17.36
CA TRP A 96 4.72 15.72 -18.35
C TRP A 96 4.17 14.33 -18.62
N ARG A 97 4.46 13.81 -19.82
CA ARG A 97 4.19 12.41 -20.17
C ARG A 97 5.11 11.50 -19.39
N GLU A 98 4.57 10.39 -18.90
CA GLU A 98 5.36 9.33 -18.29
C GLU A 98 6.35 8.76 -19.30
N ALA A 99 7.56 8.47 -18.85
CA ALA A 99 8.57 7.77 -19.64
C ALA A 99 9.04 6.52 -18.90
N SER A 100 9.38 5.47 -19.66
CA SER A 100 9.98 4.24 -19.15
C SER A 100 11.19 3.90 -19.99
N ILE A 101 12.31 3.61 -19.34
CA ILE A 101 13.53 3.11 -20.00
C ILE A 101 14.07 1.89 -19.27
N GLU A 102 14.82 1.05 -19.97
CA GLU A 102 15.54 -0.07 -19.39
C GLU A 102 17.03 0.23 -19.37
N LEU A 103 17.69 -0.09 -18.25
CA LEU A 103 19.13 -0.01 -18.09
C LEU A 103 19.70 -1.41 -17.97
N ALA A 104 20.75 -1.69 -18.74
CA ALA A 104 21.52 -2.92 -18.58
C ALA A 104 22.31 -2.91 -17.26
N ALA A 105 22.67 -4.10 -16.77
CA ALA A 105 23.55 -4.22 -15.61
C ALA A 105 24.88 -3.47 -15.83
N GLY A 106 25.33 -2.70 -14.84
CA GLY A 106 26.58 -1.92 -14.92
C GLY A 106 26.52 -0.67 -15.82
N GLN A 107 25.36 -0.30 -16.39
CA GLN A 107 25.23 0.94 -17.15
C GLN A 107 25.31 2.17 -16.22
N ALA A 108 26.41 2.92 -16.31
CA ALA A 108 26.69 4.02 -15.39
C ALA A 108 25.91 5.31 -15.65
N GLU A 109 25.51 5.58 -16.89
CA GLU A 109 24.80 6.81 -17.26
C GLU A 109 23.60 6.54 -18.16
N ALA A 110 22.55 7.34 -17.96
CA ALA A 110 21.37 7.37 -18.81
C ALA A 110 20.77 8.77 -18.87
N ARG A 111 20.02 9.04 -19.94
CA ARG A 111 19.31 10.30 -20.12
C ARG A 111 17.89 10.03 -20.63
N VAL A 112 16.91 10.72 -20.04
CA VAL A 112 15.51 10.70 -20.46
C VAL A 112 15.04 12.13 -20.69
N ALA A 113 14.47 12.37 -21.87
CA ALA A 113 13.76 13.61 -22.15
C ALA A 113 12.26 13.38 -21.98
N LEU A 114 11.63 14.09 -21.05
CA LEU A 114 10.18 14.08 -20.88
C LEU A 114 9.53 15.05 -21.87
N GLN A 115 8.39 14.62 -22.40
CA GLN A 115 7.55 15.45 -23.25
C GLN A 115 6.48 16.15 -22.43
N ARG A 116 6.19 17.42 -22.74
CA ARG A 116 5.13 18.15 -22.04
C ARG A 116 3.77 17.60 -22.44
N GLU A 117 2.86 17.39 -21.48
CA GLU A 117 1.51 16.95 -21.81
C GLU A 117 0.64 18.15 -22.19
N THR A 118 0.32 18.26 -23.48
CA THR A 118 -0.48 19.35 -24.06
C THR A 118 -1.97 19.05 -24.03
N ASP A 119 -2.38 17.78 -23.94
CA ASP A 119 -3.77 17.36 -23.82
C ASP A 119 -4.33 17.70 -22.43
N ALA A 120 -5.35 18.56 -22.40
CA ALA A 120 -5.97 19.02 -21.15
C ALA A 120 -6.66 17.88 -20.38
N ALA A 121 -7.27 16.93 -21.08
CA ALA A 121 -7.90 15.78 -20.44
C ALA A 121 -6.83 14.91 -19.78
N LYS A 122 -5.76 14.55 -20.50
CA LYS A 122 -4.66 13.73 -19.94
C LYS A 122 -3.98 14.40 -18.75
N ARG A 123 -3.79 15.72 -18.78
CA ARG A 123 -3.27 16.47 -17.62
C ARG A 123 -4.18 16.33 -16.41
N ALA A 124 -5.50 16.46 -16.59
CA ALA A 124 -6.45 16.30 -15.50
C ALA A 124 -6.52 14.85 -15.00
N GLU A 125 -6.43 13.87 -15.89
CA GLU A 125 -6.45 12.45 -15.49
C GLU A 125 -5.27 12.05 -14.62
N ALA A 126 -4.12 12.70 -14.77
CA ALA A 126 -2.95 12.51 -13.93
C ALA A 126 -3.08 13.14 -12.52
N LEU A 127 -4.13 13.92 -12.27
CA LEU A 127 -4.35 14.57 -10.97
C LEU A 127 -4.82 13.56 -9.92
N PRO A 128 -4.43 13.74 -8.65
CA PRO A 128 -4.85 12.86 -7.58
C PRO A 128 -6.36 12.97 -7.34
N ALA A 129 -6.98 11.90 -6.86
CA ALA A 129 -8.45 11.82 -6.74
C ALA A 129 -9.05 12.93 -5.86
N ASN A 130 -8.31 13.40 -4.86
CA ASN A 130 -8.75 14.50 -4.00
C ASN A 130 -8.90 15.83 -4.75
N ALA A 131 -8.14 16.07 -5.83
CA ALA A 131 -8.33 17.24 -6.69
C ALA A 131 -9.69 17.18 -7.41
N TRP A 132 -10.04 16.02 -7.95
CA TRP A 132 -11.33 15.76 -8.58
C TRP A 132 -12.50 15.89 -7.60
N LEU A 133 -12.39 15.26 -6.42
CA LEU A 133 -13.38 15.40 -5.36
C LEU A 133 -13.51 16.85 -4.85
N GLY A 134 -12.38 17.56 -4.79
CA GLY A 134 -12.31 18.98 -4.45
C GLY A 134 -13.08 19.85 -5.45
N ALA A 135 -12.98 19.54 -6.75
CA ALA A 135 -13.67 20.26 -7.81
C ALA A 135 -15.15 19.87 -7.99
N LEU A 136 -15.56 18.69 -7.51
CA LEU A 136 -16.93 18.19 -7.66
C LEU A 136 -17.93 19.10 -6.92
N ASP A 137 -18.90 19.64 -7.66
CA ASP A 137 -20.01 20.37 -7.09
C ASP A 137 -21.19 19.44 -6.80
N LEU A 138 -21.69 19.48 -5.56
CA LEU A 138 -22.86 18.73 -5.10
C LEU A 138 -23.96 19.66 -4.57
N GLY A 139 -23.97 20.91 -5.03
CA GLY A 139 -24.97 21.94 -4.77
C GLY A 139 -24.74 22.72 -3.48
N ASP A 140 -24.43 22.04 -2.36
CA ASP A 140 -24.12 22.71 -1.10
C ASP A 140 -23.00 22.03 -0.29
N GLY A 141 -22.34 22.82 0.56
CA GLY A 141 -21.18 22.37 1.33
C GLY A 141 -21.50 21.29 2.38
N GLN A 142 -22.71 21.27 2.93
CA GLN A 142 -23.11 20.25 3.91
C GLN A 142 -23.33 18.90 3.22
N ARG A 143 -24.00 18.88 2.06
CA ARG A 143 -24.12 17.67 1.24
C ARG A 143 -22.76 17.16 0.80
N LYS A 144 -21.86 18.04 0.36
CA LYS A 144 -20.50 17.64 -0.02
C LYS A 144 -19.74 17.03 1.15
N ARG A 145 -19.80 17.63 2.33
CA ARG A 145 -19.19 17.07 3.54
C ARG A 145 -19.81 15.73 3.92
N HIS A 146 -21.13 15.60 3.82
CA HIS A 146 -21.82 14.35 4.11
C HIS A 146 -21.43 13.24 3.12
N PHE A 147 -21.36 13.55 1.82
CA PHE A 147 -20.86 12.63 0.80
C PHE A 147 -19.41 12.19 1.11
N GLN A 148 -18.53 13.12 1.46
CA GLN A 148 -17.15 12.80 1.83
C GLN A 148 -17.09 11.86 3.03
N LEU A 149 -17.89 12.10 4.07
CA LEU A 149 -17.94 11.27 5.27
C LEU A 149 -18.55 9.88 5.02
N GLN A 150 -19.53 9.75 4.13
CA GLN A 150 -20.28 8.50 3.97
C GLN A 150 -19.87 7.66 2.75
N CYS A 151 -19.20 8.26 1.77
CA CYS A 151 -18.68 7.57 0.59
C CYS A 151 -17.15 7.48 0.64
N GLY A 152 -16.46 8.51 1.15
CA GLY A 152 -15.01 8.48 1.36
C GLY A 152 -14.55 7.56 2.50
N PHE A 153 -15.48 7.12 3.36
CA PHE A 153 -15.20 6.22 4.48
C PHE A 153 -14.68 4.84 4.05
N CYS A 154 -15.19 4.27 2.95
CA CYS A 154 -14.78 2.94 2.49
C CYS A 154 -13.67 3.00 1.45
N HIS A 155 -13.75 3.93 0.50
CA HIS A 155 -12.79 4.05 -0.57
C HIS A 155 -12.66 5.50 -1.04
N GLN A 156 -11.47 5.82 -1.55
CA GLN A 156 -11.18 7.14 -2.09
C GLN A 156 -12.17 7.50 -3.23
N GLN A 157 -12.66 8.74 -3.21
CA GLN A 157 -13.54 9.30 -4.24
C GLN A 157 -12.74 10.21 -5.18
N GLY A 158 -13.11 10.21 -6.46
CA GLY A 158 -12.48 11.03 -7.52
C GLY A 158 -11.38 10.32 -8.30
N ASN A 159 -11.09 9.05 -8.03
CA ASN A 159 -10.21 8.24 -8.87
C ASN A 159 -10.94 7.81 -10.16
N ALA A 160 -10.23 7.29 -11.15
CA ALA A 160 -10.80 6.94 -12.45
C ALA A 160 -12.05 6.05 -12.34
N GLN A 161 -12.06 5.07 -11.42
CA GLN A 161 -13.16 4.14 -11.22
C GLN A 161 -14.40 4.83 -10.61
N THR A 162 -14.18 5.70 -9.62
CA THR A 162 -15.25 6.40 -8.88
C THR A 162 -15.77 7.64 -9.60
N ARG A 163 -15.04 8.18 -10.59
CA ARG A 163 -15.52 9.27 -11.47
C ARG A 163 -16.00 8.81 -12.85
N ALA A 164 -16.01 7.50 -13.11
CA ALA A 164 -16.48 6.97 -14.39
C ALA A 164 -17.92 7.42 -14.69
N GLU A 165 -18.22 7.64 -15.98
CA GLU A 165 -19.51 8.19 -16.38
C GLU A 165 -20.60 7.17 -16.15
N ARG A 166 -21.69 7.64 -15.55
CA ARG A 166 -22.84 6.83 -15.19
C ARG A 166 -24.07 7.72 -15.24
N SER A 167 -25.16 7.14 -15.73
CA SER A 167 -26.49 7.72 -15.66
C SER A 167 -26.96 7.87 -14.20
N PRO A 168 -27.96 8.73 -13.93
CA PRO A 168 -28.57 8.83 -12.62
C PRO A 168 -29.10 7.48 -12.09
N ASP A 169 -29.63 6.60 -12.94
CA ASP A 169 -30.14 5.30 -12.50
C ASP A 169 -29.04 4.31 -12.11
N GLU A 170 -27.91 4.33 -12.82
CA GLU A 170 -26.72 3.58 -12.42
C GLU A 170 -26.17 4.10 -11.09
N TRP A 171 -26.09 5.42 -10.91
CA TRP A 171 -25.70 6.02 -9.62
C TRP A 171 -26.64 5.63 -8.49
N ARG A 172 -27.96 5.64 -8.73
CA ARG A 172 -28.96 5.21 -7.75
C ARG A 172 -28.74 3.76 -7.32
N THR A 173 -28.45 2.89 -8.28
CA THR A 173 -28.15 1.47 -8.02
C THR A 173 -26.86 1.32 -7.21
N LEU A 174 -25.81 2.06 -7.55
CA LEU A 174 -24.55 2.05 -6.80
C LEU A 174 -24.69 2.58 -5.38
N ILE A 175 -25.40 3.68 -5.18
CA ILE A 175 -25.65 4.26 -3.85
C ILE A 175 -26.41 3.26 -2.98
N LYS A 176 -27.47 2.61 -3.50
CA LYS A 176 -28.19 1.54 -2.77
C LYS A 176 -27.24 0.41 -2.35
N ARG A 177 -26.30 0.02 -3.22
CA ARG A 177 -25.29 -0.99 -2.90
C ARG A 177 -24.35 -0.52 -1.79
N MET A 178 -23.88 0.73 -1.82
CA MET A 178 -22.99 1.26 -0.79
C MET A 178 -23.69 1.45 0.56
N VAL A 179 -24.98 1.81 0.55
CA VAL A 179 -25.81 1.85 1.76
C VAL A 179 -25.96 0.44 2.36
N ARG A 180 -26.17 -0.59 1.53
CA ARG A 180 -26.16 -2.00 1.99
C ARG A 180 -24.81 -2.42 2.57
N TYR A 181 -23.71 -1.82 2.11
CA TYR A 181 -22.37 -2.04 2.65
C TYR A 181 -22.00 -1.13 3.84
N GLY A 182 -22.95 -0.38 4.38
CA GLY A 182 -22.80 0.34 5.65
C GLY A 182 -22.71 1.85 5.55
N SER A 183 -22.70 2.43 4.34
CA SER A 183 -22.81 3.89 4.17
C SER A 183 -24.10 4.39 4.81
N ARG A 184 -24.01 5.42 5.67
CA ARG A 184 -25.16 6.01 6.39
C ARG A 184 -25.66 7.29 5.73
N LEU A 185 -25.63 7.33 4.40
CA LEU A 185 -26.10 8.46 3.61
C LEU A 185 -27.59 8.75 3.88
N SER A 186 -27.96 10.03 4.00
CA SER A 186 -29.33 10.45 4.33
C SER A 186 -30.31 10.10 3.22
N SER A 187 -31.60 9.92 3.54
CA SER A 187 -32.63 9.70 2.52
C SER A 187 -32.75 10.88 1.54
N ALA A 188 -32.44 12.10 1.96
CA ALA A 188 -32.41 13.27 1.09
C ALA A 188 -31.25 13.17 0.08
N ASP A 189 -30.05 12.82 0.53
CA ASP A 189 -28.88 12.71 -0.34
C ASP A 189 -28.93 11.48 -1.24
N GLN A 190 -29.52 10.37 -0.78
CA GLN A 190 -29.82 9.22 -1.64
C GLN A 190 -30.74 9.57 -2.82
N LYS A 191 -31.59 10.59 -2.67
CA LYS A 191 -32.46 11.10 -3.74
C LYS A 191 -31.74 12.09 -4.65
N ALA A 192 -30.96 13.01 -4.08
CA ALA A 192 -30.33 14.12 -4.80
C ALA A 192 -29.02 13.74 -5.50
N LEU A 193 -28.17 12.94 -4.86
CA LEU A 193 -26.83 12.64 -5.37
C LEU A 193 -26.77 11.96 -6.74
N PRO A 194 -27.71 11.08 -7.16
CA PRO A 194 -27.60 10.46 -8.47
C PRO A 194 -27.49 11.46 -9.63
N GLU A 195 -28.31 12.51 -9.62
CA GLU A 195 -28.27 13.57 -10.63
C GLU A 195 -27.02 14.44 -10.49
N LEU A 196 -26.67 14.81 -9.25
CA LEU A 196 -25.51 15.66 -8.97
C LEU A 196 -24.18 14.97 -9.32
N LEU A 197 -24.05 13.68 -9.05
CA LEU A 197 -22.86 12.89 -9.41
C LEU A 197 -22.77 12.69 -10.92
N SER A 198 -23.88 12.36 -11.59
CA SER A 198 -23.93 12.21 -13.04
C SER A 198 -23.50 13.50 -13.74
N SER A 199 -24.15 14.62 -13.43
CA SER A 199 -23.89 15.92 -14.04
C SER A 199 -22.54 16.51 -13.61
N GLY A 200 -22.17 16.41 -12.33
CA GLY A 200 -20.92 16.94 -11.79
C GLY A 200 -19.69 16.27 -12.38
N TRP A 201 -19.67 14.93 -12.50
CA TRP A 201 -18.56 14.23 -13.14
C TRP A 201 -18.49 14.48 -14.64
N ARG A 202 -19.63 14.61 -15.32
CA ARG A 202 -19.66 15.01 -16.74
C ARG A 202 -19.08 16.40 -16.92
N ALA A 203 -19.53 17.37 -16.12
CA ALA A 203 -19.05 18.74 -16.19
C ALA A 203 -17.53 18.83 -15.99
N LEU A 204 -16.95 18.10 -15.02
CA LEU A 204 -15.50 18.10 -14.82
C LEU A 204 -14.73 17.39 -15.94
N ARG A 205 -15.35 16.47 -16.67
CA ARG A 205 -14.75 15.81 -17.83
C ARG A 205 -14.75 16.70 -19.07
N GLU A 206 -15.84 17.41 -19.29
CA GLU A 206 -16.00 18.39 -20.38
C GLU A 206 -15.19 19.66 -20.10
N HIS A 207 -14.94 19.97 -18.82
CA HIS A 207 -14.19 21.13 -18.34
C HIS A 207 -13.05 20.74 -17.39
N PRO A 208 -12.03 19.99 -17.87
CA PRO A 208 -10.92 19.50 -17.04
C PRO A 208 -10.09 20.63 -16.40
N GLU A 209 -10.12 21.83 -16.97
CA GLU A 209 -9.48 23.03 -16.42
C GLU A 209 -10.06 23.48 -15.06
N ARG A 210 -11.27 23.01 -14.70
CA ARG A 210 -11.89 23.28 -13.39
C ARG A 210 -11.27 22.45 -12.27
N VAL A 211 -10.56 21.37 -12.60
CA VAL A 211 -9.85 20.57 -11.60
C VAL A 211 -8.55 21.29 -11.27
N ALA A 212 -8.45 21.79 -10.03
CA ALA A 212 -7.28 22.51 -9.58
C ALA A 212 -6.01 21.65 -9.76
N GLY A 213 -4.98 22.26 -10.35
CA GLY A 213 -3.67 21.62 -10.44
C GLY A 213 -3.11 21.29 -9.06
N PRO A 214 -2.26 20.26 -8.94
CA PRO A 214 -1.67 19.92 -7.66
C PRO A 214 -0.65 20.99 -7.28
N ALA A 215 -0.37 21.13 -5.99
CA ALA A 215 0.77 21.93 -5.55
C ALA A 215 2.04 21.43 -6.25
N ALA A 216 2.95 22.36 -6.56
CA ALA A 216 4.27 21.99 -7.05
C ALA A 216 4.96 21.10 -6.00
N TRP A 217 5.64 20.07 -6.46
CA TRP A 217 6.42 19.19 -5.61
C TRP A 217 7.60 19.94 -4.99
N ASP A 218 7.75 19.81 -3.68
CA ASP A 218 8.80 20.48 -2.91
C ASP A 218 10.20 19.99 -3.31
N ALA A 219 11.17 20.91 -3.35
CA ALA A 219 12.55 20.60 -3.68
C ALA A 219 13.21 19.62 -2.68
N ALA A 220 12.73 19.56 -1.44
CA ALA A 220 13.19 18.63 -0.42
C ALA A 220 13.02 17.16 -0.82
N LEU A 221 12.12 16.84 -1.77
CA LEU A 221 11.96 15.48 -2.28
C LEU A 221 13.24 14.92 -2.92
N ALA A 222 14.15 15.76 -3.42
CA ALA A 222 15.44 15.32 -3.95
C ALA A 222 16.30 14.59 -2.90
N GLY A 223 16.08 14.84 -1.61
CA GLY A 223 16.73 14.14 -0.51
C GLY A 223 16.02 12.87 -0.04
N SER A 224 14.89 12.52 -0.65
CA SER A 224 14.04 11.40 -0.22
C SER A 224 14.29 10.15 -1.04
N THR A 225 14.30 9.00 -0.36
CA THR A 225 14.26 7.66 -0.97
C THR A 225 13.09 6.89 -0.38
N LEU A 226 12.27 6.30 -1.25
CA LEU A 226 11.23 5.37 -0.85
C LEU A 226 11.67 3.96 -1.28
N THR A 227 11.57 3.01 -0.36
CA THR A 227 11.76 1.59 -0.64
C THR A 227 10.41 0.91 -0.53
N GLU A 228 10.04 0.18 -1.57
CA GLU A 228 8.79 -0.58 -1.61
C GLU A 228 9.13 -2.07 -1.65
N TRP A 229 8.51 -2.86 -0.78
CA TRP A 229 8.54 -4.32 -0.78
C TRP A 229 7.23 -4.83 -1.38
N PRO A 230 7.21 -5.29 -2.65
CA PRO A 230 6.00 -5.81 -3.26
C PRO A 230 5.61 -7.12 -2.56
N ILE A 231 4.54 -7.09 -1.77
CA ILE A 231 3.98 -8.25 -1.06
C ILE A 231 2.50 -8.42 -1.38
N GLY A 232 2.01 -9.65 -1.25
CA GLY A 232 0.63 -10.00 -1.58
C GLY A 232 0.31 -9.92 -3.07
N ASP A 233 -0.98 -9.91 -3.40
CA ASP A 233 -1.48 -9.74 -4.76
C ASP A 233 -2.76 -8.87 -4.79
N ALA A 234 -3.48 -8.84 -5.92
CA ALA A 234 -4.71 -8.06 -6.06
C ALA A 234 -5.86 -8.51 -5.13
N MET A 235 -5.73 -9.67 -4.49
CA MET A 235 -6.64 -10.24 -3.50
C MET A 235 -6.14 -10.04 -2.07
N SER A 236 -4.95 -9.47 -1.88
CA SER A 236 -4.48 -9.04 -0.56
C SER A 236 -5.13 -7.71 -0.17
N GLN A 237 -5.30 -7.53 1.13
CA GLN A 237 -5.70 -6.27 1.73
C GLN A 237 -4.75 -6.00 2.90
N GLN A 238 -3.57 -5.43 2.60
CA GLN A 238 -2.63 -4.94 3.60
C GLN A 238 -3.28 -3.80 4.38
N HIS A 239 -3.83 -4.14 5.55
CA HIS A 239 -4.80 -3.29 6.23
C HIS A 239 -4.15 -2.41 7.29
N ASP A 240 -3.23 -2.96 8.07
CA ASP A 240 -2.47 -2.24 9.08
C ASP A 240 -1.04 -2.78 9.13
N GLN A 241 -0.13 -1.97 9.66
CA GLN A 241 1.29 -2.30 9.75
C GLN A 241 1.91 -1.81 11.06
N LEU A 242 2.91 -2.54 11.53
CA LEU A 242 3.62 -2.28 12.77
C LEU A 242 5.13 -2.36 12.51
N LEU A 243 5.86 -1.30 12.84
CA LEU A 243 7.32 -1.37 12.97
C LEU A 243 7.65 -2.01 14.32
N GLY A 244 8.12 -3.25 14.29
CA GLY A 244 8.53 -3.97 15.48
C GLY A 244 9.86 -3.45 16.04
N ARG A 245 10.07 -3.68 17.34
CA ARG A 245 11.30 -3.31 18.05
C ARG A 245 12.56 -4.00 17.54
N ASN A 246 12.42 -5.14 16.86
CA ASN A 246 13.49 -5.83 16.15
C ASN A 246 13.86 -5.17 14.80
N GLY A 247 13.18 -4.09 14.41
CA GLY A 247 13.39 -3.40 13.14
C GLY A 247 12.64 -4.01 11.96
N HIS A 248 11.91 -5.11 12.17
CA HIS A 248 11.06 -5.71 11.13
C HIS A 248 9.72 -4.97 11.03
N VAL A 249 9.11 -4.99 9.85
CA VAL A 249 7.76 -4.48 9.61
C VAL A 249 6.80 -5.65 9.52
N TYR A 250 5.76 -5.64 10.35
CA TYR A 250 4.69 -6.63 10.35
C TYR A 250 3.45 -6.03 9.68
N VAL A 251 2.94 -6.68 8.65
CA VAL A 251 1.77 -6.21 7.88
C VAL A 251 0.65 -7.24 7.99
N ALA A 252 -0.52 -6.83 8.48
CA ALA A 252 -1.70 -7.67 8.50
C ALA A 252 -2.39 -7.66 7.13
N ASP A 253 -2.45 -8.83 6.49
CA ASP A 253 -3.26 -9.06 5.31
C ASP A 253 -4.65 -9.54 5.74
N ASN A 254 -5.58 -8.60 5.73
CA ASN A 254 -6.88 -8.73 6.36
C ASN A 254 -7.67 -9.91 5.82
N ILE A 255 -7.84 -10.01 4.50
CA ILE A 255 -8.71 -11.02 3.87
C ILE A 255 -7.97 -12.32 3.49
N GLN A 256 -6.74 -12.50 3.97
CA GLN A 256 -5.92 -13.68 3.68
C GLN A 256 -5.38 -14.39 4.93
N ASP A 257 -5.71 -13.89 6.13
CA ASP A 257 -5.25 -14.43 7.42
C ASP A 257 -3.73 -14.60 7.50
N ARG A 258 -3.00 -13.59 7.02
CA ARG A 258 -1.54 -13.60 6.99
C ARG A 258 -0.97 -12.39 7.68
N VAL A 259 0.14 -12.61 8.38
CA VAL A 259 1.05 -11.57 8.83
C VAL A 259 2.31 -11.67 7.99
N TRP A 260 2.62 -10.62 7.25
CA TRP A 260 3.86 -10.50 6.50
C TRP A 260 4.90 -9.85 7.40
N GLU A 261 5.97 -10.57 7.69
CA GLU A 261 7.14 -10.04 8.39
C GLU A 261 8.19 -9.67 7.34
N VAL A 262 8.55 -8.39 7.28
CA VAL A 262 9.54 -7.84 6.35
C VAL A 262 10.75 -7.38 7.16
N ASP A 263 11.92 -7.91 6.86
CA ASP A 263 13.22 -7.41 7.30
C ASP A 263 13.72 -6.36 6.29
N PRO A 264 13.63 -5.05 6.60
CA PRO A 264 14.01 -3.99 5.68
C PRO A 264 15.52 -3.93 5.42
N ALA A 265 16.34 -4.50 6.30
CA ALA A 265 17.80 -4.46 6.16
C ALA A 265 18.29 -5.49 5.12
N THR A 266 17.59 -6.63 5.01
CA THR A 266 17.99 -7.70 4.09
C THR A 266 16.99 -7.96 2.96
N ASN A 267 15.87 -7.24 2.92
CA ASN A 267 14.74 -7.48 2.00
C ASN A 267 14.14 -8.88 2.13
N ARG A 268 14.33 -9.53 3.28
CA ARG A 268 13.80 -10.87 3.53
C ARG A 268 12.38 -10.74 4.05
N VAL A 269 11.50 -11.56 3.50
CA VAL A 269 10.09 -11.62 3.87
C VAL A 269 9.75 -13.02 4.35
N THR A 270 9.03 -13.11 5.46
CA THR A 270 8.46 -14.35 5.99
C THR A 270 6.96 -14.17 6.14
N VAL A 271 6.17 -15.16 5.71
CA VAL A 271 4.71 -15.13 5.84
C VAL A 271 4.29 -16.03 6.98
N HIS A 272 3.49 -15.52 7.90
CA HIS A 272 2.93 -16.27 9.02
C HIS A 272 1.42 -16.39 8.81
N LYS A 273 0.88 -17.62 8.75
CA LYS A 273 -0.56 -17.85 8.55
C LYS A 273 -1.23 -17.96 9.92
N ILE A 274 -2.21 -17.09 10.18
CA ILE A 274 -3.00 -17.12 11.41
C ILE A 274 -3.82 -18.41 11.41
N PRO A 275 -3.77 -19.21 12.49
CA PRO A 275 -4.44 -20.51 12.52
C PRO A 275 -5.97 -20.37 12.55
N HIS A 276 -6.62 -21.30 11.87
CA HIS A 276 -8.07 -21.51 11.94
C HIS A 276 -8.36 -22.59 12.97
N ARG A 277 -9.43 -22.43 13.75
CA ARG A 277 -9.96 -23.53 14.55
C ARG A 277 -10.84 -24.41 13.67
N GLU A 278 -10.91 -25.69 14.02
CA GLU A 278 -11.79 -26.63 13.32
C GLU A 278 -13.25 -26.13 13.33
N GLY A 279 -13.89 -26.15 12.16
CA GLY A 279 -15.27 -25.71 12.00
C GLY A 279 -15.47 -24.20 11.83
N GLU A 280 -14.42 -23.37 11.92
CA GLU A 280 -14.52 -21.94 11.59
C GLU A 280 -14.75 -21.76 10.09
N PRO A 281 -15.88 -21.16 9.67
CA PRO A 281 -16.17 -21.03 8.27
C PRO A 281 -15.41 -19.84 7.65
N PRO A 282 -15.16 -19.86 6.33
CA PRO A 282 -14.64 -18.70 5.62
C PRO A 282 -15.52 -17.46 5.83
N GLY A 283 -14.88 -16.31 6.02
CA GLY A 283 -15.50 -15.05 6.38
C GLY A 283 -15.84 -14.87 7.87
N GLY A 284 -15.54 -15.87 8.71
CA GLY A 284 -15.80 -15.81 10.16
C GLY A 284 -17.27 -15.52 10.49
N LEU A 285 -17.49 -14.80 11.60
CA LEU A 285 -18.82 -14.48 12.13
C LEU A 285 -19.53 -13.37 11.36
N LEU A 286 -18.78 -12.45 10.76
CA LEU A 286 -19.32 -11.15 10.33
C LEU A 286 -19.13 -10.86 8.84
N ALA A 287 -18.36 -11.67 8.13
CA ALA A 287 -18.06 -11.46 6.72
C ALA A 287 -18.49 -12.66 5.85
N ALA A 288 -19.70 -13.19 6.07
CA ALA A 288 -20.25 -14.32 5.31
C ALA A 288 -20.15 -14.16 3.77
N ARG A 289 -20.19 -12.92 3.27
CA ARG A 289 -20.00 -12.59 1.85
C ARG A 289 -18.63 -12.98 1.29
N LEU A 290 -17.60 -13.13 2.14
CA LEU A 290 -16.26 -13.52 1.72
C LEU A 290 -16.19 -15.00 1.30
N ARG A 291 -17.18 -15.82 1.68
CA ARG A 291 -17.29 -17.22 1.24
C ARG A 291 -17.34 -17.40 -0.27
N GLU A 292 -17.90 -16.42 -0.97
CA GLU A 292 -18.05 -16.42 -2.43
C GLU A 292 -16.87 -15.74 -3.13
N PHE A 293 -15.94 -15.16 -2.38
CA PHE A 293 -14.79 -14.48 -2.94
C PHE A 293 -13.73 -15.51 -3.36
N PRO A 294 -13.21 -15.46 -4.60
CA PRO A 294 -12.22 -16.43 -5.07
C PRO A 294 -10.97 -16.46 -4.17
N ARG A 295 -10.39 -17.65 -3.97
CA ARG A 295 -9.16 -17.88 -3.18
C ARG A 295 -9.25 -17.41 -1.71
N HIS A 296 -10.45 -17.28 -1.16
CA HIS A 296 -10.65 -16.80 0.20
C HIS A 296 -10.96 -17.94 1.18
N ASP A 297 -9.98 -18.32 2.00
CA ASP A 297 -10.16 -19.24 3.14
C ASP A 297 -10.12 -18.50 4.50
N SER A 298 -9.91 -17.19 4.50
CA SER A 298 -9.77 -16.40 5.73
C SER A 298 -10.99 -16.48 6.66
N THR A 299 -10.72 -16.66 7.94
CA THR A 299 -11.67 -16.73 9.07
C THR A 299 -11.47 -15.57 10.06
N SER A 300 -10.28 -14.94 10.06
CA SER A 300 -9.82 -14.00 11.09
C SER A 300 -10.15 -12.55 10.78
N ASN A 301 -9.86 -12.11 9.55
CA ASN A 301 -9.97 -10.71 9.16
C ASN A 301 -9.04 -9.81 10.01
N ALA A 302 -7.73 -10.07 9.92
CA ALA A 302 -6.70 -9.40 10.73
C ALA A 302 -6.72 -7.89 10.49
N HIS A 303 -6.85 -7.11 11.57
CA HIS A 303 -7.24 -5.71 11.45
C HIS A 303 -6.16 -4.74 11.94
N SER A 304 -5.83 -4.75 13.23
CA SER A 304 -4.82 -3.85 13.81
C SER A 304 -3.81 -4.62 14.65
N LEU A 305 -2.59 -4.09 14.77
CA LEU A 305 -1.48 -4.71 15.47
C LEU A 305 -0.92 -3.79 16.57
N ALA A 306 -0.51 -4.36 17.70
CA ALA A 306 0.25 -3.67 18.75
C ALA A 306 1.27 -4.61 19.40
N GLN A 307 2.46 -4.12 19.71
CA GLN A 307 3.52 -4.93 20.34
C GLN A 307 3.52 -4.73 21.86
N SER A 308 3.63 -5.82 22.63
CA SER A 308 3.96 -5.75 24.06
C SER A 308 5.38 -5.23 24.27
N GLU A 309 5.54 -4.44 25.33
CA GLU A 309 6.83 -3.92 25.79
C GLU A 309 7.62 -4.96 26.61
N ARG A 310 6.97 -5.98 27.16
CA ARG A 310 7.59 -6.94 28.08
C ARG A 310 8.17 -8.15 27.36
N ASP A 311 7.39 -8.81 26.50
CA ASP A 311 7.80 -10.03 25.81
C ASP A 311 8.03 -9.81 24.31
N GLY A 312 7.57 -8.69 23.76
CA GLY A 312 7.71 -8.37 22.34
C GLY A 312 6.71 -9.08 21.44
N HIS A 313 5.74 -9.81 22.01
CA HIS A 313 4.65 -10.42 21.25
C HIS A 313 3.77 -9.34 20.62
N ILE A 314 3.16 -9.68 19.48
CA ILE A 314 2.31 -8.80 18.70
C ILE A 314 0.87 -9.26 18.84
N PHE A 315 0.05 -8.41 19.44
CA PHE A 315 -1.39 -8.62 19.55
C PHE A 315 -2.09 -8.06 18.32
N ILE A 316 -2.99 -8.87 17.77
CA ILE A 316 -3.72 -8.62 16.53
C ILE A 316 -5.21 -8.77 16.80
N THR A 317 -5.99 -7.80 16.36
CA THR A 317 -7.45 -7.86 16.41
C THR A 317 -8.02 -8.52 15.15
N PRO A 318 -8.72 -9.67 15.28
CA PRO A 318 -9.39 -10.33 14.17
C PRO A 318 -10.86 -9.89 14.08
N SER A 319 -11.17 -8.97 13.18
CA SER A 319 -12.50 -8.32 13.18
C SER A 319 -13.65 -9.26 12.83
N ALA A 320 -13.38 -10.42 12.23
CA ALA A 320 -14.40 -11.42 11.92
C ALA A 320 -14.60 -12.46 13.03
N GLN A 321 -13.93 -12.32 14.17
CA GLN A 321 -13.94 -13.30 15.27
C GLN A 321 -14.21 -12.64 16.63
N GLN A 322 -14.47 -13.47 17.65
CA GLN A 322 -14.59 -13.07 19.06
C GLN A 322 -13.38 -13.55 19.86
N ARG A 323 -12.20 -13.17 19.39
CA ARG A 323 -10.94 -13.50 20.07
C ARG A 323 -9.91 -12.39 19.83
N LEU A 324 -8.83 -12.43 20.59
CA LEU A 324 -7.59 -11.70 20.33
C LEU A 324 -6.55 -12.72 19.83
N VAL A 325 -5.77 -12.35 18.82
CA VAL A 325 -4.66 -13.18 18.32
C VAL A 325 -3.37 -12.60 18.89
N GLU A 326 -2.52 -13.44 19.47
CA GLU A 326 -1.18 -13.08 19.91
C GLU A 326 -0.16 -13.82 19.04
N PHE A 327 0.84 -13.11 18.55
CA PHE A 327 1.88 -13.65 17.67
C PHE A 327 3.25 -13.43 18.31
N ASP A 328 4.00 -14.52 18.52
CA ASP A 328 5.39 -14.45 18.97
C ASP A 328 6.31 -14.34 17.75
N PRO A 329 6.94 -13.18 17.49
CA PRO A 329 7.84 -13.02 16.34
C PRO A 329 9.12 -13.84 16.43
N ALA A 330 9.52 -14.31 17.62
CA ALA A 330 10.74 -15.11 17.79
C ALA A 330 10.54 -16.56 17.34
N SER A 331 9.38 -17.15 17.64
CA SER A 331 9.07 -18.54 17.28
C SER A 331 8.17 -18.68 16.05
N GLY A 332 7.46 -17.62 15.67
CA GLY A 332 6.40 -17.66 14.66
C GLY A 332 5.09 -18.27 15.17
N ALA A 333 4.96 -18.52 16.47
CA ALA A 333 3.79 -19.16 17.06
C ALA A 333 2.63 -18.17 17.23
N PHE A 334 1.40 -18.70 17.15
CA PHE A 334 0.17 -17.96 17.43
C PHE A 334 -0.54 -18.54 18.65
N THR A 335 -1.01 -17.65 19.52
CA THR A 335 -1.92 -17.97 20.64
C THR A 335 -3.25 -17.26 20.40
N LEU A 336 -4.36 -17.94 20.69
CA LEU A 336 -5.71 -17.44 20.46
C LEU A 336 -6.44 -17.25 21.80
N HIS A 337 -6.76 -16.01 22.15
CA HIS A 337 -7.39 -15.65 23.42
C HIS A 337 -8.86 -15.33 23.22
N ASP A 338 -9.76 -16.17 23.74
CA ASP A 338 -11.20 -15.90 23.69
C ASP A 338 -11.58 -14.73 24.60
N ILE A 339 -12.33 -13.77 24.07
CA ILE A 339 -12.71 -12.56 24.82
C ILE A 339 -14.09 -12.66 25.49
N GLY A 340 -14.76 -13.82 25.37
CA GLY A 340 -16.01 -14.15 26.05
C GLY A 340 -17.27 -13.35 25.65
N GLY A 341 -17.12 -12.18 25.02
CA GLY A 341 -18.23 -11.34 24.58
C GLY A 341 -17.81 -10.13 23.73
N GLY A 342 -18.81 -9.49 23.14
CA GLY A 342 -18.65 -8.36 22.22
C GLY A 342 -18.21 -8.79 20.82
N PHE A 343 -18.26 -7.86 19.85
CA PHE A 343 -18.08 -8.17 18.43
C PHE A 343 -17.22 -7.15 17.71
N TYR A 344 -16.54 -7.62 16.67
CA TYR A 344 -15.70 -6.81 15.78
C TYR A 344 -14.53 -6.14 16.53
N PRO A 345 -13.60 -6.94 17.11
CA PRO A 345 -12.32 -6.43 17.60
C PRO A 345 -11.64 -5.64 16.49
N HIS A 346 -11.27 -4.39 16.76
CA HIS A 346 -10.87 -3.45 15.70
C HIS A 346 -9.55 -2.76 16.01
N THR A 347 -9.54 -1.58 16.63
CA THR A 347 -8.29 -0.86 16.88
C THR A 347 -7.70 -1.28 18.22
N ILE A 348 -6.42 -1.63 18.24
CA ILE A 348 -5.69 -2.13 19.42
C ILE A 348 -4.51 -1.22 19.81
N ARG A 349 -4.27 -1.02 21.10
CA ARG A 349 -3.12 -0.28 21.63
C ARG A 349 -2.64 -0.93 22.92
N VAL A 350 -1.33 -0.89 23.15
CA VAL A 350 -0.71 -1.31 24.41
C VAL A 350 -0.39 -0.06 25.22
N ASP A 351 -0.73 -0.05 26.51
CA ASP A 351 -0.42 1.06 27.40
C ASP A 351 0.92 0.89 28.14
N ALA A 352 1.32 1.89 28.93
CA ALA A 352 2.59 1.89 29.65
C ALA A 352 2.67 0.84 30.79
N GLN A 353 1.56 0.20 31.15
CA GLN A 353 1.53 -0.93 32.09
C GLN A 353 1.61 -2.28 31.37
N ASP A 354 1.71 -2.26 30.03
CA ASP A 354 1.67 -3.41 29.13
C ASP A 354 0.29 -4.09 29.07
N ARG A 355 -0.78 -3.32 29.29
CA ARG A 355 -2.15 -3.80 29.13
C ARG A 355 -2.61 -3.60 27.70
N VAL A 356 -3.33 -4.57 27.16
CA VAL A 356 -3.73 -4.58 25.75
C VAL A 356 -5.17 -4.08 25.64
N TRP A 357 -5.36 -2.86 25.14
CA TRP A 357 -6.67 -2.22 24.98
C TRP A 357 -7.15 -2.31 23.55
N PHE A 358 -8.41 -2.68 23.34
CA PHE A 358 -8.99 -2.70 21.99
C PHE A 358 -10.48 -2.39 21.97
N THR A 359 -10.94 -1.84 20.85
CA THR A 359 -12.36 -1.54 20.63
C THR A 359 -13.10 -2.75 20.06
N LEU A 360 -14.31 -2.98 20.53
CA LEU A 360 -15.28 -3.92 19.95
C LEU A 360 -16.35 -3.10 19.24
N ALA A 361 -16.06 -2.76 17.99
CA ALA A 361 -16.70 -1.63 17.32
C ALA A 361 -18.18 -1.88 16.97
N LEU A 362 -18.59 -3.13 16.71
CA LEU A 362 -20.01 -3.41 16.44
C LEU A 362 -20.85 -3.58 17.71
N SER A 363 -20.24 -3.98 18.84
CA SER A 363 -20.93 -4.06 20.12
C SER A 363 -20.79 -2.80 20.98
N ASN A 364 -20.09 -1.77 20.49
CA ASN A 364 -19.89 -0.49 21.14
C ASN A 364 -19.23 -0.60 22.53
N GLN A 365 -18.15 -1.37 22.62
CA GLN A 365 -17.42 -1.62 23.87
C GLN A 365 -15.91 -1.38 23.70
N VAL A 366 -15.22 -1.24 24.83
CA VAL A 366 -13.76 -1.29 24.94
C VAL A 366 -13.41 -2.46 25.85
N ALA A 367 -12.45 -3.28 25.42
CA ALA A 367 -11.93 -4.40 26.17
C ALA A 367 -10.46 -4.16 26.55
N MET A 368 -10.03 -4.86 27.60
CA MET A 368 -8.66 -4.92 28.08
C MET A 368 -8.30 -6.40 28.26
N PHE A 369 -7.13 -6.80 27.76
CA PHE A 369 -6.49 -8.07 28.08
C PHE A 369 -5.31 -7.83 29.00
#